data_AF-A0A4S4N337-F1
#
_entry.id   AF-A0A4S4N337-F1
#
_cell.length_a   1.000
_cell.length_b   1.000
_cell.length_c   1.000
_cell.angle_alpha   90.00
_cell.angle_beta   90.00
_cell.angle_gamma   90.00
#
_symmetry.space_group_name_H-M   'P 1'
#
loop_
_entity.id
_entity.type
_entity.pdbx_description
1 polymer ?
#
loop_
_entity_poly.entity_id
_entity_poly.type
_entity_poly.pdbx_seq_one_letter_code
_entity_poly.pdbx_strand_id
1 'polypeptide(L)'
;MPVLVSGLAVVFAFVYFAVKATSQGGDIVLEPSANTSGQIQIIDRLDFNVFGQEGLFRQSSVHQFFNPTNATPPFFQVFDPSFFSVLGPNPSIRVVASNPSFEFAHEAPIWLSDTDEVTFASVDGGFPGVSDINHNNRVSKISLKDVEDAIKMAGSSPTPINVTVTKLDFPETVQMTNGGTGPLNGSLLLVNSGRGPLPPSVVLADPNPPFATRVILDNFFGRQFNSLNDVKIHPTSKKIFFTDAPYGFALQFRPSLLLPNQVYRFDQDSGSVRVVADGFNKSNGIAFSQDGKTAYVTDTAVNNGDFGLDQTAPATIYAFDVDPKSQRFLNRRVFAYADTGIPDGVQLDTNDNVYSGCGDGVQVWNSEGTLLGKFFLGSVSANMIFAGQGRLVILAEDAIYFAEIAASGFNLAH
;
A
#
# COMPACT_ATOMS: atom_id res chain seq x y z
N MET A 1 -4.39 -47.84 38.13
CA MET A 1 -4.03 -46.56 38.79
C MET A 1 -2.57 -46.65 39.23
N PRO A 2 -1.73 -45.62 39.07
CA PRO A 2 -1.53 -44.62 37.98
C PRO A 2 -0.26 -44.98 37.15
N VAL A 3 -0.06 -44.66 35.86
CA VAL A 3 0.00 -43.39 35.09
C VAL A 3 1.40 -42.71 35.09
N LEU A 4 2.01 -42.69 33.88
CA LEU A 4 2.91 -41.71 33.20
C LEU A 4 4.09 -41.07 33.97
N VAL A 5 5.24 -40.72 33.37
CA VAL A 5 5.44 -39.89 32.16
C VAL A 5 6.77 -40.24 31.47
N SER A 6 6.72 -40.40 30.15
CA SER A 6 7.84 -40.36 29.21
C SER A 6 8.30 -38.91 28.99
N GLY A 7 9.56 -38.59 29.26
CA GLY A 7 10.21 -37.34 28.87
C GLY A 7 11.26 -37.59 27.81
N LEU A 8 10.86 -37.67 26.53
CA LEU A 8 11.79 -37.44 25.42
C LEU A 8 11.86 -35.92 25.20
N ALA A 9 12.97 -35.31 25.58
CA ALA A 9 13.32 -33.97 25.15
C ALA A 9 13.73 -34.05 23.67
N VAL A 10 12.81 -33.73 22.77
CA VAL A 10 13.15 -33.38 21.39
C VAL A 10 13.74 -31.97 21.44
N VAL A 11 15.06 -31.89 21.29
CA VAL A 11 15.76 -30.64 21.06
C VAL A 11 15.41 -30.17 19.66
N PHE A 12 14.49 -29.20 19.54
CA PHE A 12 14.39 -28.40 18.33
C PHE A 12 15.62 -27.48 18.27
N ALA A 13 16.63 -27.92 17.52
CA ALA A 13 17.70 -27.03 17.09
C ALA A 13 17.14 -26.10 16.01
N PHE A 14 16.63 -24.94 16.42
CA PHE A 14 16.53 -23.80 15.50
C PHE A 14 17.95 -23.35 15.19
N VAL A 15 18.48 -23.76 14.03
CA VAL A 15 19.69 -23.18 13.48
C VAL A 15 19.31 -21.81 12.92
N TYR A 16 19.41 -20.79 13.79
CA TYR A 16 19.45 -19.40 13.39
C TYR A 16 20.81 -19.18 12.70
N PHE A 17 20.84 -19.15 11.36
CA PHE A 17 21.97 -18.54 10.67
C PHE A 17 21.81 -17.03 10.80
N ALA A 18 22.42 -16.46 11.83
CA ALA A 18 22.69 -15.04 11.89
C ALA A 18 23.59 -14.67 10.70
N VAL A 19 23.08 -13.84 9.79
CA VAL A 19 23.90 -13.18 8.76
C VAL A 19 24.92 -12.33 9.51
N LYS A 20 26.17 -12.80 9.52
CA LYS A 20 27.29 -12.06 10.09
C LYS A 20 27.83 -11.15 9.01
N ALA A 21 27.27 -9.94 8.91
CA ALA A 21 27.92 -8.86 8.18
C ALA A 21 29.26 -8.57 8.88
N THR A 22 30.37 -9.01 8.28
CA THR A 22 31.70 -8.67 8.77
C THR A 22 32.18 -7.46 8.00
N SER A 23 32.25 -6.31 8.67
CA SER A 23 32.84 -5.11 8.10
C SER A 23 34.37 -5.23 8.19
N GLN A 24 35.00 -5.71 7.13
CA GLN A 24 36.39 -5.36 6.82
C GLN A 24 36.49 -5.04 5.33
N GLY A 25 36.56 -3.74 5.02
CA GLY A 25 37.06 -3.15 3.77
C GLY A 25 36.63 -3.81 2.46
N GLY A 26 35.59 -3.26 1.82
CA GLY A 26 35.26 -3.50 0.42
C GLY A 26 34.54 -4.82 0.16
N ASP A 27 33.40 -4.72 -0.52
CA ASP A 27 32.56 -5.80 -1.04
C ASP A 27 31.73 -6.60 -0.02
N ILE A 28 30.43 -6.29 -0.01
CA ILE A 28 29.39 -7.17 0.53
C ILE A 28 29.27 -8.36 -0.41
N VAL A 29 30.01 -9.44 -0.12
CA VAL A 29 29.87 -10.71 -0.84
C VAL A 29 28.62 -11.41 -0.33
N LEU A 30 27.57 -11.43 -1.15
CA LEU A 30 26.44 -12.33 -0.93
C LEU A 30 26.87 -13.76 -1.26
N GLU A 31 26.50 -14.70 -0.38
CA GLU A 31 26.52 -16.12 -0.69
C GLU A 31 25.64 -16.37 -1.95
N PRO A 32 26.13 -17.08 -2.98
CA PRO A 32 25.43 -17.31 -4.25
C PRO A 32 24.03 -17.94 -4.14
N SER A 33 23.62 -18.41 -2.97
CA SER A 33 22.32 -19.05 -2.74
C SER A 33 21.14 -18.08 -2.62
N ALA A 34 21.34 -16.76 -2.49
CA ALA A 34 20.24 -15.79 -2.34
C ALA A 34 19.59 -15.35 -3.66
N ASN A 35 20.22 -15.62 -4.81
CA ASN A 35 19.73 -15.21 -6.15
C ASN A 35 19.24 -16.40 -6.98
N THR A 36 18.45 -17.29 -6.38
CA THR A 36 17.92 -18.48 -7.08
C THR A 36 16.83 -18.13 -8.11
N SER A 37 16.14 -16.99 -7.95
CA SER A 37 15.07 -16.54 -8.86
C SER A 37 15.55 -15.63 -10.00
N GLY A 38 16.77 -15.08 -9.93
CA GLY A 38 17.26 -14.09 -10.91
C GLY A 38 16.60 -12.71 -10.79
N GLN A 39 15.71 -12.51 -9.83
CA GLN A 39 14.93 -11.27 -9.65
C GLN A 39 15.60 -10.29 -8.69
N ILE A 40 16.88 -10.45 -8.33
CA ILE A 40 17.57 -9.52 -7.42
C ILE A 40 18.58 -8.70 -8.19
N GLN A 41 18.47 -7.37 -8.09
CA GLN A 41 19.40 -6.39 -8.64
C GLN A 41 19.98 -5.58 -7.48
N ILE A 42 21.28 -5.72 -7.23
CA ILE A 42 21.98 -4.97 -6.19
C ILE A 42 22.48 -3.68 -6.81
N ILE A 43 22.16 -2.56 -6.16
CA ILE A 43 22.55 -1.23 -6.63
C ILE A 43 23.51 -0.62 -5.60
N ASP A 44 24.76 -0.39 -6.01
CA ASP A 44 25.69 0.38 -5.18
C ASP A 44 25.33 1.87 -5.24
N ARG A 45 25.12 2.48 -4.08
CA ARG A 45 24.82 3.91 -3.97
C ARG A 45 25.95 4.80 -4.41
N LEU A 46 27.18 4.32 -4.25
CA LEU A 46 28.36 5.08 -4.62
C LEU A 46 28.41 5.33 -6.14
N ASP A 47 27.88 4.41 -6.94
CA ASP A 47 27.87 4.49 -8.41
C ASP A 47 27.01 5.65 -8.95
N PHE A 48 26.05 6.15 -8.16
CA PHE A 48 25.16 7.23 -8.57
C PHE A 48 25.25 8.48 -7.69
N ASN A 49 26.21 8.55 -6.77
CA ASN A 49 26.49 9.77 -6.01
C ASN A 49 27.05 10.89 -6.90
N VAL A 50 27.79 10.53 -7.96
CA VAL A 50 28.47 11.48 -8.85
C VAL A 50 28.34 11.05 -10.30
N PHE A 51 27.46 11.71 -11.05
CA PHE A 51 27.31 11.47 -12.50
C PHE A 51 28.32 12.23 -13.37
N GLY A 52 28.94 13.29 -12.85
CA GLY A 52 29.89 14.12 -13.59
C GLY A 52 29.24 14.98 -14.68
N GLN A 53 30.08 15.67 -15.47
CA GLN A 53 29.63 16.62 -16.49
C GLN A 53 28.84 15.96 -17.65
N GLU A 54 29.19 14.72 -17.99
CA GLU A 54 28.55 13.93 -19.06
C GLU A 54 27.45 12.99 -18.49
N GLY A 55 27.04 13.24 -17.24
CA GLY A 55 26.04 12.46 -16.53
C GLY A 55 24.66 12.48 -17.19
N LEU A 56 24.00 11.32 -17.24
CA LEU A 56 22.60 11.22 -17.67
C LEU A 56 21.65 11.52 -16.50
N PHE A 57 21.36 12.79 -16.28
CA PHE A 57 20.39 13.21 -15.27
C PHE A 57 18.96 12.92 -15.71
N ARG A 58 18.17 12.29 -14.82
CA ARG A 58 16.73 12.18 -15.02
C ARG A 58 16.11 13.56 -15.10
N GLN A 59 15.28 13.80 -16.11
CA GLN A 59 14.56 15.06 -16.33
C GLN A 59 13.16 15.04 -15.72
N SER A 60 12.69 13.87 -15.31
CA SER A 60 11.40 13.71 -14.65
C SER A 60 11.43 12.55 -13.66
N SER A 61 11.06 12.79 -12.40
CA SER A 61 10.83 11.71 -11.44
C SER A 61 9.55 10.93 -11.75
N VAL A 62 8.64 11.47 -12.56
CA VAL A 62 7.35 10.83 -12.87
C VAL A 62 7.43 10.01 -14.17
N HIS A 63 8.11 10.52 -15.19
CA HIS A 63 8.18 9.86 -16.51
C HIS A 63 9.46 9.04 -16.73
N GLN A 64 10.47 9.16 -15.86
CA GLN A 64 11.73 8.40 -15.99
C GLN A 64 12.01 7.64 -14.70
N PHE A 65 11.92 6.31 -14.78
CA PHE A 65 12.14 5.41 -13.65
C PHE A 65 13.63 5.21 -13.36
N PHE A 66 13.96 4.95 -12.11
CA PHE A 66 15.34 4.70 -11.71
C PHE A 66 15.69 3.21 -11.88
N ASN A 67 16.20 2.83 -13.06
CA ASN A 67 16.64 1.47 -13.37
C ASN A 67 18.07 1.44 -13.95
N PRO A 68 19.11 1.62 -13.12
CA PRO A 68 20.48 1.74 -13.61
C PRO A 68 21.06 0.44 -14.19
N THR A 69 20.50 -0.73 -13.87
CA THR A 69 20.94 -2.02 -14.41
C THR A 69 20.29 -2.37 -15.75
N ASN A 70 19.30 -1.59 -16.20
CA ASN A 70 18.46 -1.89 -17.37
C ASN A 70 17.85 -3.30 -17.33
N ALA A 71 17.69 -3.89 -16.14
CA ALA A 71 17.06 -5.19 -15.98
C ALA A 71 15.58 -5.12 -16.38
N THR A 72 15.05 -6.22 -16.91
CA THR A 72 13.63 -6.29 -17.28
C THR A 72 12.78 -6.53 -16.03
N PRO A 73 11.79 -5.67 -15.74
CA PRO A 73 10.87 -5.87 -14.61
C PRO A 73 9.95 -7.10 -14.80
N PRO A 74 9.41 -7.68 -13.70
CA PRO A 74 9.58 -7.24 -12.31
C PRO A 74 10.81 -7.84 -11.62
N PHE A 75 11.44 -7.06 -10.73
CA PHE A 75 12.57 -7.50 -9.89
C PHE A 75 12.67 -6.68 -8.59
N PHE A 76 13.46 -7.16 -7.65
CA PHE A 76 13.82 -6.46 -6.42
C PHE A 76 15.09 -5.63 -6.63
N GLN A 77 15.03 -4.33 -6.41
CA GLN A 77 16.20 -3.45 -6.34
C GLN A 77 16.67 -3.35 -4.89
N VAL A 78 17.91 -3.73 -4.62
CA VAL A 78 18.51 -3.73 -3.27
C VAL A 78 19.46 -2.54 -3.16
N PHE A 79 19.14 -1.57 -2.32
CA PHE A 79 19.99 -0.41 -2.01
C PHE A 79 20.70 -0.53 -0.66
N ASP A 80 20.19 -1.37 0.24
CA ASP A 80 20.75 -1.63 1.56
C ASP A 80 20.72 -3.15 1.85
N PRO A 81 21.81 -3.75 2.37
CA PRO A 81 21.84 -5.17 2.69
C PRO A 81 20.77 -5.64 3.68
N SER A 82 20.27 -4.75 4.55
CA SER A 82 19.18 -5.11 5.47
C SER A 82 17.88 -5.42 4.73
N PHE A 83 17.72 -5.02 3.45
CA PHE A 83 16.57 -5.42 2.63
C PHE A 83 16.50 -6.94 2.41
N PHE A 84 17.62 -7.68 2.50
CA PHE A 84 17.57 -9.15 2.45
C PHE A 84 16.78 -9.77 3.62
N SER A 85 16.63 -9.06 4.74
CA SER A 85 15.75 -9.52 5.83
C SER A 85 14.26 -9.40 5.49
N VAL A 86 13.91 -8.43 4.63
CA VAL A 86 12.56 -8.28 4.08
C VAL A 86 12.29 -9.37 3.05
N LEU A 87 13.25 -9.58 2.13
CA LEU A 87 13.10 -10.51 1.01
C LEU A 87 13.14 -11.98 1.45
N GLY A 88 14.02 -12.33 2.39
CA GLY A 88 14.28 -13.73 2.74
C GLY A 88 15.14 -14.47 1.70
N PRO A 89 15.28 -15.80 1.85
CA PRO A 89 16.24 -16.58 1.07
C PRO A 89 15.81 -16.90 -0.37
N ASN A 90 14.51 -16.90 -0.67
CA ASN A 90 13.98 -17.26 -2.00
C ASN A 90 12.84 -16.30 -2.42
N PRO A 91 13.11 -14.99 -2.55
CA PRO A 91 12.08 -14.04 -2.88
C PRO A 91 11.61 -14.22 -4.34
N SER A 92 10.31 -14.06 -4.56
CA SER A 92 9.69 -14.15 -5.88
C SER A 92 8.66 -13.03 -6.05
N ILE A 93 8.51 -12.49 -7.27
CA ILE A 93 7.44 -11.57 -7.61
C ILE A 93 6.93 -11.85 -9.03
N ARG A 94 5.61 -11.92 -9.21
CA ARG A 94 4.99 -12.17 -10.51
C ARG A 94 3.64 -11.48 -10.65
N VAL A 95 3.22 -11.26 -11.89
CA VAL A 95 1.85 -10.86 -12.21
C VAL A 95 0.91 -12.04 -11.96
N VAL A 96 -0.20 -11.79 -11.26
CA VAL A 96 -1.21 -12.82 -10.96
C VAL A 96 -2.58 -12.55 -11.56
N ALA A 97 -2.85 -11.30 -11.93
CA ALA A 97 -3.99 -10.91 -12.75
C ALA A 97 -3.59 -9.67 -13.55
N SER A 98 -4.04 -9.56 -14.80
CA SER A 98 -3.77 -8.38 -15.63
C SER A 98 -4.92 -8.07 -16.58
N ASN A 99 -5.15 -6.79 -16.85
CA ASN A 99 -6.04 -6.34 -17.90
C ASN A 99 -5.47 -5.09 -18.58
N PRO A 100 -4.88 -5.21 -19.78
CA PRO A 100 -4.25 -4.08 -20.46
C PRO A 100 -5.24 -3.05 -21.02
N SER A 101 -6.56 -3.28 -20.88
CA SER A 101 -7.58 -2.37 -21.44
C SER A 101 -7.94 -1.24 -20.47
N PHE A 102 -7.75 -1.42 -19.17
CA PHE A 102 -8.07 -0.42 -18.13
C PHE A 102 -7.47 -0.77 -16.76
N GLU A 103 -7.47 0.22 -15.86
CA GLU A 103 -6.90 0.12 -14.51
C GLU A 103 -7.88 -0.61 -13.56
N PHE A 104 -7.88 -1.94 -13.62
CA PHE A 104 -8.78 -2.76 -12.82
C PHE A 104 -8.33 -2.94 -11.37
N ALA A 105 -7.06 -2.65 -11.06
CA ALA A 105 -6.41 -2.88 -9.78
C ALA A 105 -5.76 -1.58 -9.29
N HIS A 106 -6.59 -0.66 -8.82
CA HIS A 106 -6.18 0.69 -8.42
C HIS A 106 -5.89 0.74 -6.92
N GLU A 107 -6.91 0.59 -6.07
CA GLU A 107 -6.86 1.06 -4.68
C GLU A 107 -7.58 0.14 -3.66
N ALA A 108 -7.64 0.53 -2.38
CA ALA A 108 -8.32 -0.19 -1.28
C ALA A 108 -8.00 -1.69 -1.14
N PRO A 109 -6.73 -2.15 -1.17
CA PRO A 109 -6.43 -3.54 -0.94
C PRO A 109 -6.74 -3.93 0.52
N ILE A 110 -7.67 -4.88 0.72
CA ILE A 110 -8.03 -5.42 2.05
C ILE A 110 -7.91 -6.93 1.99
N TRP A 111 -7.14 -7.52 2.90
CA TRP A 111 -7.04 -8.98 3.04
C TRP A 111 -8.09 -9.52 4.02
N LEU A 112 -8.90 -10.45 3.54
CA LEU A 112 -9.90 -11.19 4.30
C LEU A 112 -9.31 -12.53 4.73
N SER A 113 -8.77 -12.61 5.95
CA SER A 113 -8.09 -13.81 6.45
C SER A 113 -8.96 -15.06 6.48
N ASP A 114 -10.27 -14.91 6.69
CA ASP A 114 -11.19 -16.03 6.86
C ASP A 114 -11.49 -16.77 5.55
N THR A 115 -11.47 -16.04 4.42
CA THR A 115 -11.67 -16.60 3.07
C THR A 115 -10.37 -16.69 2.27
N ASP A 116 -9.29 -16.10 2.77
CA ASP A 116 -8.00 -15.92 2.11
C ASP A 116 -8.13 -15.21 0.75
N GLU A 117 -8.90 -14.12 0.74
CA GLU A 117 -9.17 -13.28 -0.43
C GLU A 117 -8.62 -11.87 -0.23
N VAL A 118 -8.28 -11.19 -1.32
CA VAL A 118 -7.94 -9.76 -1.30
C VAL A 118 -8.95 -9.00 -2.12
N THR A 119 -9.63 -8.04 -1.49
CA THR A 119 -10.53 -7.10 -2.16
C THR A 119 -9.78 -5.84 -2.57
N PHE A 120 -10.22 -5.16 -3.63
CA PHE A 120 -9.63 -3.91 -4.12
C PHE A 120 -10.64 -3.13 -4.96
N ALA A 121 -10.43 -1.83 -5.10
CA ALA A 121 -11.17 -0.94 -5.97
C ALA A 121 -10.45 -0.73 -7.31
N SER A 122 -11.24 -0.46 -8.36
CA SER A 122 -10.78 -0.21 -9.72
C SER A 122 -11.17 1.19 -10.22
N VAL A 123 -10.87 1.50 -11.49
CA VAL A 123 -11.49 2.63 -12.22
C VAL A 123 -12.57 2.17 -13.23
N ASP A 124 -13.13 0.98 -13.06
CA ASP A 124 -14.07 0.29 -14.00
C ASP A 124 -15.53 0.80 -13.96
N GLY A 125 -15.76 2.09 -14.18
CA GLY A 125 -17.12 2.65 -14.15
C GLY A 125 -17.89 2.62 -15.47
N GLY A 126 -17.18 2.70 -16.58
CA GLY A 126 -17.72 2.76 -17.94
C GLY A 126 -16.81 2.00 -18.91
N PHE A 127 -17.29 1.71 -20.13
CA PHE A 127 -16.53 0.89 -21.09
C PHE A 127 -15.39 1.69 -21.76
N PRO A 128 -14.17 1.14 -21.88
CA PRO A 128 -13.69 -0.14 -21.34
C PRO A 128 -13.16 -0.05 -19.89
N GLY A 129 -12.98 1.16 -19.35
CA GLY A 129 -12.72 1.41 -17.92
C GLY A 129 -12.50 2.90 -17.68
N VAL A 130 -13.57 3.59 -17.28
CA VAL A 130 -13.58 5.03 -16.96
C VAL A 130 -14.47 5.25 -15.75
N SER A 131 -13.93 5.87 -14.71
CA SER A 131 -14.72 6.37 -13.58
C SER A 131 -14.73 7.89 -13.65
N ASP A 132 -15.91 8.47 -13.75
CA ASP A 132 -16.11 9.90 -13.94
C ASP A 132 -17.38 10.35 -13.19
N ILE A 133 -17.88 11.55 -13.46
CA ILE A 133 -19.11 12.04 -12.82
C ILE A 133 -20.35 11.18 -13.10
N ASN A 134 -20.41 10.47 -14.24
CA ASN A 134 -21.53 9.64 -14.69
C ASN A 134 -21.30 8.14 -14.47
N HIS A 135 -20.06 7.72 -14.26
CA HIS A 135 -19.66 6.32 -14.17
C HIS A 135 -18.99 6.01 -12.82
N ASN A 136 -19.64 5.20 -11.99
CA ASN A 136 -19.13 4.79 -10.68
C ASN A 136 -18.16 3.61 -10.79
N ASN A 137 -17.08 3.60 -10.01
CA ASN A 137 -16.12 2.51 -10.03
C ASN A 137 -16.63 1.19 -9.40
N ARG A 138 -15.78 0.15 -9.41
CA ARG A 138 -16.12 -1.18 -8.90
C ARG A 138 -15.16 -1.63 -7.81
N VAL A 139 -15.67 -2.45 -6.91
CA VAL A 139 -14.87 -3.24 -5.98
C VAL A 139 -14.89 -4.69 -6.45
N SER A 140 -13.73 -5.33 -6.42
CA SER A 140 -13.53 -6.72 -6.83
C SER A 140 -12.66 -7.46 -5.83
N LYS A 141 -12.47 -8.76 -6.05
CA LYS A 141 -11.57 -9.59 -5.25
C LYS A 141 -10.87 -10.68 -6.06
N ILE A 142 -9.74 -11.14 -5.55
CA ILE A 142 -9.04 -12.36 -5.98
C ILE A 142 -8.92 -13.35 -4.82
N SER A 143 -8.88 -14.65 -5.14
CA SER A 143 -8.60 -15.73 -4.20
C SER A 143 -7.09 -16.01 -4.14
N LEU A 144 -6.47 -15.91 -2.97
CA LEU A 144 -5.04 -16.22 -2.83
C LEU A 144 -4.77 -17.72 -2.91
N LYS A 145 -5.75 -18.54 -2.56
CA LYS A 145 -5.71 -19.98 -2.81
C LYS A 145 -5.58 -20.28 -4.31
N ASP A 146 -6.36 -19.59 -5.14
CA ASP A 146 -6.32 -19.77 -6.60
C ASP A 146 -4.96 -19.30 -7.16
N VAL A 147 -4.41 -18.22 -6.60
CA VAL A 147 -3.05 -17.74 -6.92
C VAL A 147 -2.02 -18.82 -6.61
N GLU A 148 -2.01 -19.36 -5.40
CA GLU A 148 -1.05 -20.38 -4.98
C GLU A 148 -1.17 -21.67 -5.80
N ASP A 149 -2.39 -22.11 -6.12
CA ASP A 149 -2.61 -23.29 -6.95
C ASP A 149 -2.14 -23.06 -8.40
N ALA A 150 -2.37 -21.87 -8.96
CA ALA A 150 -1.83 -21.49 -10.26
C ALA A 150 -0.30 -21.38 -10.27
N ILE A 151 0.33 -20.88 -9.19
CA ILE A 151 1.78 -20.87 -9.02
C ILE A 151 2.33 -22.30 -9.03
N LYS A 152 1.72 -23.23 -8.28
CA LYS A 152 2.14 -24.65 -8.24
C LYS A 152 2.06 -25.29 -9.62
N MET A 153 1.05 -24.95 -10.43
CA MET A 153 0.88 -25.45 -11.79
C MET A 153 1.91 -24.86 -12.77
N ALA A 154 2.24 -23.57 -12.64
CA ALA A 154 3.22 -22.89 -13.49
C ALA A 154 4.67 -23.32 -13.21
N GLY A 155 4.95 -23.82 -12.01
CA GLY A 155 6.27 -24.27 -11.58
C GLY A 155 7.14 -23.16 -10.98
N SER A 156 8.44 -23.42 -10.89
CA SER A 156 9.38 -22.60 -10.10
C SER A 156 9.74 -21.24 -10.70
N SER A 157 9.43 -21.01 -11.98
CA SER A 157 9.73 -19.73 -12.64
C SER A 157 8.66 -18.69 -12.31
N PRO A 158 9.02 -17.42 -12.01
CA PRO A 158 8.07 -16.36 -11.68
C PRO A 158 7.35 -15.81 -12.93
N THR A 159 6.88 -16.68 -13.81
CA THR A 159 6.13 -16.30 -15.01
C THR A 159 4.74 -15.78 -14.63
N PRO A 160 4.18 -14.83 -15.41
CA PRO A 160 2.81 -14.37 -15.23
C PRO A 160 1.79 -15.51 -15.20
N ILE A 161 0.83 -15.40 -14.30
CA ILE A 161 -0.40 -16.21 -14.26
C ILE A 161 -1.61 -15.27 -14.30
N ASN A 162 -2.81 -15.81 -14.47
CA ASN A 162 -4.03 -15.01 -14.51
C ASN A 162 -5.16 -15.70 -13.74
N VAL A 163 -5.38 -15.30 -12.50
CA VAL A 163 -6.50 -15.75 -11.67
C VAL A 163 -7.77 -14.98 -11.98
N THR A 164 -8.91 -15.52 -11.54
CA THR A 164 -10.20 -14.89 -11.76
C THR A 164 -10.38 -13.71 -10.81
N VAL A 165 -10.76 -12.56 -11.37
CA VAL A 165 -11.19 -11.38 -10.61
C VAL A 165 -12.70 -11.41 -10.48
N THR A 166 -13.20 -11.42 -9.25
CA THR A 166 -14.64 -11.51 -8.95
C THR A 166 -15.16 -10.16 -8.47
N LYS A 167 -16.17 -9.62 -9.15
CA LYS A 167 -16.81 -8.36 -8.76
C LYS A 167 -17.63 -8.51 -7.47
N LEU A 168 -17.63 -7.46 -6.64
CA LEU A 168 -18.56 -7.27 -5.52
C LEU A 168 -19.63 -6.26 -5.91
N ASP A 169 -20.89 -6.69 -5.97
CA ASP A 169 -22.02 -5.88 -6.46
C ASP A 169 -22.60 -4.96 -5.36
N PHE A 170 -21.80 -3.99 -4.90
CA PHE A 170 -22.28 -2.98 -3.96
C PHE A 170 -23.30 -2.02 -4.59
N PRO A 171 -24.26 -1.50 -3.79
CA PRO A 171 -25.25 -0.53 -4.28
C PRO A 171 -24.63 0.84 -4.59
N GLU A 172 -25.35 1.67 -5.34
CA GLU A 172 -24.98 3.03 -5.76
C GLU A 172 -24.85 4.05 -4.60
N THR A 173 -24.90 3.60 -3.35
CA THR A 173 -24.52 4.42 -2.20
C THR A 173 -23.03 4.36 -1.91
N VAL A 174 -22.34 3.33 -2.43
CA VAL A 174 -20.87 3.19 -2.39
C VAL A 174 -20.32 3.75 -3.69
N GLN A 175 -19.70 4.93 -3.62
CA GLN A 175 -19.39 5.75 -4.78
C GLN A 175 -17.92 6.11 -4.84
N MET A 176 -17.25 5.78 -5.95
CA MET A 176 -15.84 6.11 -6.15
C MET A 176 -15.02 5.62 -4.95
N THR A 177 -15.15 4.33 -4.63
CA THR A 177 -14.38 3.71 -3.55
C THR A 177 -12.91 3.90 -3.85
N ASN A 178 -12.21 4.56 -2.95
CA ASN A 178 -10.80 4.84 -3.11
C ASN A 178 -10.05 3.92 -2.14
N GLY A 179 -9.79 4.34 -0.91
CA GLY A 179 -9.10 3.54 0.10
C GLY A 179 -10.02 2.66 0.97
N GLY A 180 -9.38 1.78 1.72
CA GLY A 180 -10.06 0.79 2.53
C GLY A 180 -9.14 0.09 3.54
N THR A 181 -9.73 -0.40 4.63
CA THR A 181 -9.03 -1.15 5.68
C THR A 181 -9.95 -2.15 6.36
N GLY A 182 -9.38 -3.03 7.16
CA GLY A 182 -10.11 -3.98 8.00
C GLY A 182 -9.71 -5.42 7.70
N PRO A 183 -10.61 -6.39 7.90
CA PRO A 183 -12.04 -6.21 8.20
C PRO A 183 -12.30 -5.63 9.61
N LEU A 184 -13.36 -4.83 9.76
CA LEU A 184 -13.87 -4.34 11.03
C LEU A 184 -15.18 -5.06 11.36
N ASN A 185 -15.17 -5.93 12.37
CA ASN A 185 -16.29 -6.82 12.71
C ASN A 185 -16.82 -7.60 11.48
N GLY A 186 -15.91 -8.10 10.64
CA GLY A 186 -16.22 -8.86 9.43
C GLY A 186 -16.63 -8.02 8.21
N SER A 187 -16.81 -6.70 8.35
CA SER A 187 -17.09 -5.80 7.22
C SER A 187 -15.82 -5.17 6.66
N LEU A 188 -15.79 -4.90 5.36
CA LEU A 188 -14.84 -3.96 4.77
C LEU A 188 -15.15 -2.56 5.32
N LEU A 189 -14.13 -1.80 5.74
CA LEU A 189 -14.27 -0.38 6.01
C LEU A 189 -13.72 0.39 4.81
N LEU A 190 -14.61 0.98 4.02
CA LEU A 190 -14.29 1.68 2.79
C LEU A 190 -14.44 3.19 2.97
N VAL A 191 -13.58 3.95 2.30
CA VAL A 191 -13.82 5.38 2.06
C VAL A 191 -14.10 5.63 0.58
N ASN A 192 -15.07 6.52 0.38
CA ASN A 192 -15.63 6.85 -0.92
C ASN A 192 -15.34 8.32 -1.21
N SER A 193 -14.77 8.60 -2.39
CA SER A 193 -14.49 9.96 -2.82
C SER A 193 -15.76 10.77 -3.16
N GLY A 194 -16.92 10.10 -3.28
CA GLY A 194 -18.17 10.71 -3.71
C GLY A 194 -18.19 10.98 -5.21
N ARG A 195 -19.34 11.38 -5.76
CA ARG A 195 -19.50 11.59 -7.22
C ARG A 195 -20.65 12.54 -7.53
N GLY A 196 -20.36 13.64 -8.21
CA GLY A 196 -21.31 14.71 -8.50
C GLY A 196 -22.03 15.20 -7.22
N PRO A 197 -23.37 15.10 -7.13
CA PRO A 197 -24.11 15.50 -5.94
C PRO A 197 -24.01 14.50 -4.78
N LEU A 198 -23.53 13.28 -5.02
CA LEU A 198 -23.41 12.24 -4.00
C LEU A 198 -22.17 12.51 -3.12
N PRO A 199 -22.32 12.58 -1.78
CA PRO A 199 -21.25 12.99 -0.89
C PRO A 199 -20.17 11.91 -0.75
N PRO A 200 -18.93 12.28 -0.39
CA PRO A 200 -17.93 11.34 0.09
C PRO A 200 -18.42 10.69 1.39
N SER A 201 -18.01 9.45 1.64
CA SER A 201 -18.50 8.70 2.81
C SER A 201 -17.53 7.66 3.33
N VAL A 202 -17.68 7.33 4.60
CA VAL A 202 -17.11 6.13 5.24
C VAL A 202 -18.23 5.09 5.29
N VAL A 203 -17.97 3.89 4.78
CA VAL A 203 -18.96 2.81 4.63
C VAL A 203 -18.44 1.51 5.22
N LEU A 204 -19.32 0.79 5.91
CA LEU A 204 -19.14 -0.63 6.20
C LEU A 204 -19.83 -1.45 5.12
N ALA A 205 -19.12 -2.39 4.51
CA ALA A 205 -19.62 -3.22 3.43
C ALA A 205 -19.36 -4.71 3.70
N ASP A 206 -20.38 -5.54 3.58
CA ASP A 206 -20.25 -6.99 3.66
C ASP A 206 -19.60 -7.52 2.37
N PRO A 207 -18.43 -8.19 2.43
CA PRO A 207 -17.80 -8.73 1.22
C PRO A 207 -18.56 -9.93 0.62
N ASN A 208 -19.63 -10.40 1.25
CA ASN A 208 -20.44 -11.53 0.80
C ASN A 208 -21.86 -11.10 0.37
N PRO A 209 -22.50 -11.85 -0.55
CA PRO A 209 -23.90 -11.63 -0.89
C PRO A 209 -24.80 -11.66 0.36
N PRO A 210 -25.77 -10.73 0.49
CA PRO A 210 -26.27 -9.82 -0.55
C PRO A 210 -25.53 -8.47 -0.65
N PHE A 211 -24.28 -8.38 -0.19
CA PHE A 211 -23.45 -7.17 -0.24
C PHE A 211 -24.06 -5.98 0.49
N ALA A 212 -24.56 -6.23 1.71
CA ALA A 212 -25.17 -5.20 2.53
C ALA A 212 -24.14 -4.10 2.87
N THR A 213 -24.58 -2.84 2.81
CA THR A 213 -23.74 -1.68 3.09
C THR A 213 -24.41 -0.73 4.08
N ARG A 214 -23.59 0.01 4.83
CA ARG A 214 -24.04 1.03 5.77
C ARG A 214 -23.08 2.21 5.78
N VAL A 215 -23.57 3.38 5.41
CA VAL A 215 -22.86 4.66 5.61
C VAL A 215 -22.78 4.95 7.11
N ILE A 216 -21.58 5.23 7.61
CA ILE A 216 -21.33 5.55 9.02
C ILE A 216 -20.86 7.00 9.25
N LEU A 217 -20.42 7.68 8.19
CA LEU A 217 -20.06 9.10 8.20
C LEU A 217 -20.03 9.65 6.77
N ASP A 218 -20.56 10.85 6.52
CA ASP A 218 -20.57 11.50 5.20
C ASP A 218 -20.35 13.03 5.22
N ASN A 219 -20.18 13.62 6.40
CA ASN A 219 -20.03 15.07 6.55
C ASN A 219 -19.21 15.45 7.80
N PHE A 220 -18.74 16.70 7.81
CA PHE A 220 -18.16 17.38 8.96
C PHE A 220 -19.04 18.57 9.36
N PHE A 221 -19.90 18.39 10.38
CA PHE A 221 -20.85 19.40 10.85
C PHE A 221 -21.74 19.98 9.73
N GLY A 222 -22.24 19.12 8.85
CA GLY A 222 -23.09 19.48 7.71
C GLY A 222 -22.32 19.96 6.47
N ARG A 223 -20.99 20.08 6.54
CA ARG A 223 -20.14 20.36 5.37
C ARG A 223 -19.68 19.05 4.76
N GLN A 224 -19.81 18.91 3.45
CA GLN A 224 -19.27 17.73 2.78
C GLN A 224 -17.74 17.74 2.84
N PHE A 225 -17.17 16.55 2.99
CA PHE A 225 -15.75 16.33 2.69
C PHE A 225 -15.45 16.64 1.22
N ASN A 226 -14.18 16.83 0.88
CA ASN A 226 -13.77 17.08 -0.50
C ASN A 226 -13.91 15.81 -1.33
N SER A 227 -13.05 14.83 -1.04
CA SER A 227 -13.05 13.47 -1.56
C SER A 227 -12.16 12.62 -0.66
N LEU A 228 -12.79 11.74 0.13
CA LEU A 228 -12.04 10.85 1.02
C LEU A 228 -11.16 9.93 0.18
N ASN A 229 -9.91 9.78 0.60
CA ASN A 229 -8.90 9.07 -0.16
C ASN A 229 -8.50 7.77 0.53
N ASP A 230 -7.77 7.79 1.66
CA ASP A 230 -7.39 6.57 2.37
C ASP A 230 -7.84 6.54 3.84
N VAL A 231 -7.88 5.35 4.45
CA VAL A 231 -8.41 5.10 5.79
C VAL A 231 -7.65 4.02 6.55
N LYS A 232 -7.43 4.24 7.85
CA LYS A 232 -6.85 3.25 8.76
C LYS A 232 -7.57 3.20 10.10
N ILE A 233 -7.65 2.02 10.68
CA ILE A 233 -8.09 1.85 12.07
C ILE A 233 -6.87 1.86 12.96
N HIS A 234 -6.88 2.70 13.98
CA HIS A 234 -5.78 2.80 14.93
C HIS A 234 -5.66 1.51 15.76
N PRO A 235 -4.47 0.88 15.84
CA PRO A 235 -4.32 -0.50 16.29
C PRO A 235 -4.75 -0.72 17.74
N THR A 236 -4.61 0.28 18.62
CA THR A 236 -4.98 0.15 20.04
C THR A 236 -6.34 0.77 20.37
N SER A 237 -6.57 2.04 20.05
CA SER A 237 -7.85 2.72 20.33
C SER A 237 -9.05 2.25 19.50
N LYS A 238 -8.82 1.56 18.37
CA LYS A 238 -9.84 1.12 17.40
C LYS A 238 -10.67 2.25 16.77
N LYS A 239 -10.10 3.45 16.70
CA LYS A 239 -10.75 4.62 16.11
C LYS A 239 -10.34 4.75 14.65
N ILE A 240 -11.22 5.30 13.83
CA ILE A 240 -11.01 5.40 12.38
C ILE A 240 -10.30 6.71 12.07
N PHE A 241 -9.27 6.66 11.23
CA PHE A 241 -8.54 7.83 10.73
C PHE A 241 -8.56 7.81 9.22
N PHE A 242 -8.78 8.95 8.59
CA PHE A 242 -8.88 9.03 7.13
C PHE A 242 -8.37 10.36 6.61
N THR A 243 -7.94 10.36 5.35
CA THR A 243 -7.47 11.54 4.63
C THR A 243 -8.57 12.12 3.76
N ASP A 244 -8.68 13.45 3.76
CA ASP A 244 -9.57 14.18 2.84
C ASP A 244 -8.71 14.99 1.88
N ALA A 245 -8.81 14.66 0.59
CA ALA A 245 -7.94 15.14 -0.47
C ALA A 245 -8.74 15.81 -1.58
N PRO A 246 -8.12 16.58 -2.49
CA PRO A 246 -8.83 17.31 -3.52
C PRO A 246 -9.01 16.52 -4.83
N TYR A 247 -8.75 15.22 -4.84
CA TYR A 247 -8.69 14.42 -6.07
C TYR A 247 -9.98 14.41 -6.87
N GLY A 248 -11.15 14.31 -6.22
CA GLY A 248 -12.41 14.34 -6.94
C GLY A 248 -12.65 15.66 -7.69
N PHE A 249 -12.14 16.77 -7.16
CA PHE A 249 -12.17 18.06 -7.86
C PHE A 249 -11.12 18.09 -8.98
N ALA A 250 -9.89 17.61 -8.71
CA ALA A 250 -8.80 17.58 -9.67
C ALA A 250 -9.04 16.66 -10.88
N LEU A 251 -9.90 15.64 -10.70
CA LEU A 251 -10.34 14.70 -11.72
C LEU A 251 -11.78 14.99 -12.18
N GLN A 252 -12.32 16.16 -11.84
CA GLN A 252 -13.59 16.71 -12.36
C GLN A 252 -14.86 15.88 -12.10
N PHE A 253 -14.87 14.99 -11.10
CA PHE A 253 -16.06 14.23 -10.71
C PHE A 253 -16.70 14.72 -9.40
N ARG A 254 -16.14 15.73 -8.73
CA ARG A 254 -16.69 16.40 -7.54
C ARG A 254 -16.73 17.94 -7.72
N PRO A 255 -17.63 18.63 -7.00
CA PRO A 255 -17.69 20.09 -7.00
C PRO A 255 -16.46 20.72 -6.34
N SER A 256 -16.41 22.06 -6.34
CA SER A 256 -15.36 22.84 -5.69
C SER A 256 -15.19 22.49 -4.21
N LEU A 257 -13.94 22.53 -3.75
CA LEU A 257 -13.53 22.18 -2.40
C LEU A 257 -14.21 23.07 -1.35
N LEU A 258 -14.64 22.45 -0.24
CA LEU A 258 -15.27 23.15 0.87
C LEU A 258 -14.46 23.04 2.16
N LEU A 259 -13.51 22.10 2.26
CA LEU A 259 -12.64 21.88 3.41
C LEU A 259 -11.16 21.99 3.01
N PRO A 260 -10.24 22.29 3.95
CA PRO A 260 -8.81 22.12 3.72
C PRO A 260 -8.43 20.63 3.62
N ASN A 261 -7.30 20.33 3.00
CA ASN A 261 -6.77 18.95 2.91
C ASN A 261 -6.17 18.55 4.26
N GLN A 262 -6.80 17.58 4.93
CA GLN A 262 -6.56 17.29 6.35
C GLN A 262 -6.76 15.81 6.67
N VAL A 263 -6.23 15.40 7.81
CA VAL A 263 -6.47 14.08 8.40
C VAL A 263 -7.51 14.21 9.51
N TYR A 264 -8.53 13.37 9.44
CA TYR A 264 -9.61 13.32 10.40
C TYR A 264 -9.56 12.04 11.21
N ARG A 265 -10.08 12.12 12.44
CA ARG A 265 -10.38 10.97 13.29
C ARG A 265 -11.88 10.90 13.52
N PHE A 266 -12.45 9.72 13.35
CA PHE A 266 -13.84 9.40 13.65
C PHE A 266 -13.94 8.35 14.77
N ASP A 267 -14.79 8.67 15.75
CA ASP A 267 -15.16 7.82 16.86
C ASP A 267 -16.59 7.30 16.67
N GLN A 268 -16.71 6.01 16.32
CA GLN A 268 -18.00 5.40 16.05
C GLN A 268 -18.93 5.36 17.28
N ASP A 269 -18.38 5.27 18.49
CA ASP A 269 -19.17 5.11 19.71
C ASP A 269 -19.82 6.43 20.14
N SER A 270 -19.10 7.54 19.98
CA SER A 270 -19.56 8.87 20.37
C SER A 270 -20.07 9.72 19.20
N GLY A 271 -19.83 9.30 17.96
CA GLY A 271 -20.05 10.11 16.77
C GLY A 271 -19.05 11.25 16.58
N SER A 272 -18.03 11.38 17.44
CA SER A 272 -17.09 12.50 17.39
C SER A 272 -16.19 12.41 16.15
N VAL A 273 -16.21 13.46 15.35
CA VAL A 273 -15.26 13.69 14.24
C VAL A 273 -14.44 14.94 14.54
N ARG A 274 -13.12 14.87 14.33
CA ARG A 274 -12.23 16.02 14.43
C ARG A 274 -10.98 15.87 13.59
N VAL A 275 -10.40 17.00 13.22
CA VAL A 275 -9.09 17.08 12.59
C VAL A 275 -8.01 16.67 13.61
N VAL A 276 -7.04 15.88 13.15
CA VAL A 276 -5.88 15.46 13.96
C VAL A 276 -4.55 15.91 13.36
N ALA A 277 -4.50 16.23 12.07
CA ALA A 277 -3.33 16.77 11.36
C ALA A 277 -3.75 17.67 10.19
N ASP A 278 -2.94 18.67 9.88
CA ASP A 278 -3.09 19.59 8.76
C ASP A 278 -1.74 19.92 8.09
N GLY A 279 -1.75 20.87 7.15
CA GLY A 279 -0.55 21.33 6.45
C GLY A 279 -0.14 20.48 5.26
N PHE A 280 -1.03 19.62 4.75
CA PHE A 280 -0.81 18.83 3.55
C PHE A 280 -1.23 19.61 2.30
N ASN A 281 -0.49 19.42 1.22
CA ASN A 281 -0.92 19.87 -0.09
C ASN A 281 -1.95 18.87 -0.64
N LYS A 282 -1.67 17.57 -0.62
CA LYS A 282 -2.60 16.48 -0.96
C LYS A 282 -2.32 15.25 -0.10
N SER A 283 -2.93 15.20 1.08
CA SER A 283 -2.85 13.99 1.92
C SER A 283 -3.42 12.80 1.16
N ASN A 284 -2.73 11.67 1.17
CA ASN A 284 -3.17 10.46 0.50
C ASN A 284 -3.16 9.26 1.48
N GLY A 285 -2.18 8.36 1.41
CA GLY A 285 -2.11 7.15 2.22
C GLY A 285 -1.91 7.43 3.71
N ILE A 286 -2.46 6.55 4.56
CA ILE A 286 -2.29 6.63 6.03
C ILE A 286 -1.99 5.26 6.66
N ALA A 287 -0.96 5.21 7.51
CA ALA A 287 -0.62 4.03 8.30
C ALA A 287 -0.18 4.38 9.72
N PHE A 288 -0.15 3.37 10.58
CA PHE A 288 0.35 3.47 11.95
C PHE A 288 1.44 2.45 12.20
N SER A 289 2.39 2.76 13.10
CA SER A 289 3.23 1.74 13.75
C SER A 289 2.35 0.73 14.47
N GLN A 290 2.86 -0.48 14.71
CA GLN A 290 2.08 -1.55 15.34
C GLN A 290 1.55 -1.15 16.72
N ASP A 291 2.32 -0.37 17.48
CA ASP A 291 1.93 0.13 18.79
C ASP A 291 1.01 1.37 18.74
N GLY A 292 0.75 1.90 17.55
CA GLY A 292 -0.09 3.07 17.28
C GLY A 292 0.54 4.40 17.72
N LYS A 293 1.82 4.43 18.10
CA LYS A 293 2.46 5.67 18.57
C LYS A 293 2.98 6.56 17.47
N THR A 294 3.19 6.03 16.27
CA THR A 294 3.62 6.80 15.11
C THR A 294 2.57 6.68 14.02
N ALA A 295 2.21 7.80 13.40
CA ALA A 295 1.40 7.84 12.19
C ALA A 295 2.25 8.27 11.01
N TYR A 296 2.00 7.66 9.85
CA TYR A 296 2.60 8.02 8.57
C TYR A 296 1.50 8.48 7.63
N VAL A 297 1.72 9.62 6.98
CA VAL A 297 0.77 10.19 6.00
C VAL A 297 1.55 10.64 4.78
N THR A 298 1.12 10.22 3.60
CA THR A 298 1.75 10.61 2.34
C THR A 298 1.18 11.93 1.80
N ASP A 299 2.02 12.72 1.14
CA ASP A 299 1.66 13.94 0.42
C ASP A 299 2.17 13.85 -1.02
N THR A 300 1.23 13.89 -1.94
CA THR A 300 1.34 13.44 -3.34
C THR A 300 1.16 14.58 -4.34
N ALA A 301 1.35 15.81 -3.88
CA ALA A 301 1.05 17.02 -4.63
C ALA A 301 1.86 17.23 -5.92
N VAL A 302 2.91 16.45 -6.18
CA VAL A 302 3.53 16.39 -7.52
C VAL A 302 2.50 16.13 -8.61
N ASN A 303 1.51 15.28 -8.34
CA ASN A 303 0.43 15.00 -9.28
C ASN A 303 -0.77 15.94 -9.05
N ASN A 304 -1.10 16.76 -10.05
CA ASN A 304 -2.26 17.64 -10.05
C ASN A 304 -3.49 17.17 -10.82
N GLY A 305 -3.56 15.89 -11.16
CA GLY A 305 -4.64 15.35 -11.98
C GLY A 305 -4.67 16.09 -13.31
N ASP A 306 -5.84 16.56 -13.72
CA ASP A 306 -6.00 17.27 -14.99
C ASP A 306 -5.28 18.62 -15.05
N PHE A 307 -4.81 19.14 -13.90
CA PHE A 307 -4.03 20.37 -13.84
C PHE A 307 -2.52 20.17 -14.07
N GLY A 308 -2.07 18.93 -14.34
CA GLY A 308 -0.69 18.61 -14.73
C GLY A 308 0.23 18.21 -13.59
N LEU A 309 1.54 18.28 -13.82
CA LEU A 309 2.56 17.85 -12.85
C LEU A 309 3.39 19.04 -12.35
N ASP A 310 3.72 19.02 -11.06
CA ASP A 310 4.65 19.96 -10.44
C ASP A 310 5.72 19.18 -9.65
N GLN A 311 6.87 18.94 -10.28
CA GLN A 311 7.96 18.18 -9.65
C GLN A 311 8.60 18.89 -8.44
N THR A 312 8.23 20.14 -8.16
CA THR A 312 8.68 20.88 -6.97
C THR A 312 7.74 20.74 -5.78
N ALA A 313 6.54 20.19 -6.00
CA ALA A 313 5.56 19.92 -4.96
C ALA A 313 5.90 18.62 -4.17
N PRO A 314 5.25 18.39 -3.02
CA PRO A 314 5.47 17.18 -2.23
C PRO A 314 5.30 15.84 -2.99
N ALA A 315 6.28 14.97 -2.83
CA ALA A 315 6.24 13.52 -3.08
C ALA A 315 6.82 12.81 -1.86
N THR A 316 6.19 13.05 -0.70
CA THR A 316 6.83 12.90 0.62
C THR A 316 5.93 12.16 1.58
N ILE A 317 6.52 11.24 2.35
CA ILE A 317 5.91 10.62 3.52
C ILE A 317 6.29 11.44 4.75
N TYR A 318 5.30 11.86 5.52
CA TYR A 318 5.49 12.54 6.80
C TYR A 318 5.17 11.60 7.96
N ALA A 319 6.00 11.64 9.00
CA ALA A 319 5.74 10.95 10.26
C ALA A 319 5.26 11.93 11.34
N PHE A 320 4.47 11.40 12.27
CA PHE A 320 3.91 12.13 13.40
C PHE A 320 3.92 11.26 14.65
N ASP A 321 4.09 11.88 15.81
CA ASP A 321 3.82 11.22 17.08
C ASP A 321 2.32 11.28 17.36
N VAL A 322 1.72 10.15 17.75
CA VAL A 322 0.31 10.08 18.11
C VAL A 322 0.17 10.31 19.62
N ASP A 323 -0.45 11.42 20.00
CA ASP A 323 -0.69 11.73 21.41
C ASP A 323 -1.54 10.62 22.07
N PRO A 324 -1.09 9.96 23.15
CA PRO A 324 -1.80 8.80 23.69
C PRO A 324 -3.17 9.12 24.29
N LYS A 325 -3.43 10.38 24.64
CA LYS A 325 -4.70 10.82 25.24
C LYS A 325 -5.68 11.35 24.21
N SER A 326 -5.23 12.30 23.41
CA SER A 326 -6.02 13.03 22.43
C SER A 326 -5.84 12.50 21.02
N GLN A 327 -4.93 11.57 20.75
CA GLN A 327 -4.67 11.03 19.41
C GLN A 327 -4.48 12.09 18.33
N ARG A 328 -4.04 13.29 18.71
CA ARG A 328 -3.59 14.32 17.77
C ARG A 328 -2.24 13.89 17.22
N PHE A 329 -1.98 14.25 15.97
CA PHE A 329 -0.70 14.01 15.35
C PHE A 329 0.19 15.22 15.67
N LEU A 330 1.29 14.95 16.36
CA LEU A 330 2.25 15.94 16.84
C LEU A 330 3.57 15.78 16.07
N ASN A 331 4.44 16.79 16.17
CA ASN A 331 5.83 16.70 15.71
C ASN A 331 5.96 16.21 14.26
N ARG A 332 5.20 16.83 13.34
CA ARG A 332 5.31 16.57 11.90
C ARG A 332 6.77 16.65 11.47
N ARG A 333 7.25 15.59 10.84
CA ARG A 333 8.62 15.50 10.32
C ARG A 333 8.62 14.77 8.98
N VAL A 334 9.55 15.15 8.11
CA VAL A 334 9.83 14.37 6.91
C VAL A 334 10.30 13.00 7.37
N PHE A 335 9.71 11.95 6.79
CA PHE A 335 10.17 10.58 6.99
C PHE A 335 10.93 10.10 5.76
N ALA A 336 10.29 10.15 4.58
CA ALA A 336 10.89 9.71 3.33
C ALA A 336 10.41 10.57 2.15
N TYR A 337 11.23 10.63 1.10
CA TYR A 337 10.90 11.26 -0.18
C TYR A 337 11.02 10.20 -1.27
N ALA A 338 9.97 10.01 -2.08
CA ALA A 338 9.98 9.02 -3.15
C ALA A 338 10.95 9.46 -4.26
N ASP A 339 11.84 8.57 -4.70
CA ASP A 339 12.77 8.93 -5.78
C ASP A 339 12.09 8.92 -7.17
N THR A 340 10.96 8.21 -7.31
CA THR A 340 10.18 8.12 -8.55
C THR A 340 8.68 8.27 -8.24
N GLY A 341 8.02 9.17 -8.95
CA GLY A 341 6.58 9.41 -8.83
C GLY A 341 6.19 10.06 -7.51
N ILE A 342 5.12 9.54 -6.91
CA ILE A 342 4.56 9.98 -5.62
C ILE A 342 4.43 8.76 -4.70
N PRO A 343 4.64 8.90 -3.37
CA PRO A 343 4.28 7.86 -2.42
C PRO A 343 2.76 7.91 -2.21
N ASP A 344 2.03 6.94 -2.73
CA ASP A 344 0.56 6.89 -2.71
C ASP A 344 0.08 6.15 -1.44
N GLY A 345 -0.48 4.94 -1.56
CA GLY A 345 -0.80 4.07 -0.43
C GLY A 345 0.44 3.71 0.40
N VAL A 346 0.26 3.54 1.72
CA VAL A 346 1.35 3.25 2.68
C VAL A 346 0.99 2.12 3.64
N GLN A 347 1.93 1.20 3.87
CA GLN A 347 1.80 0.07 4.80
C GLN A 347 3.08 -0.11 5.61
N LEU A 348 2.99 -0.86 6.71
CA LEU A 348 4.13 -1.24 7.53
C LEU A 348 4.23 -2.75 7.70
N ASP A 349 5.46 -3.26 7.77
CA ASP A 349 5.71 -4.63 8.23
C ASP A 349 5.90 -4.70 9.76
N THR A 350 6.07 -5.91 10.26
CA THR A 350 6.27 -6.21 11.69
C THR A 350 7.62 -5.75 12.26
N ASN A 351 8.55 -5.28 11.41
CA ASN A 351 9.82 -4.68 11.82
C ASN A 351 9.79 -3.15 11.70
N ASP A 352 8.61 -2.55 11.54
CA ASP A 352 8.40 -1.12 11.32
C ASP A 352 9.09 -0.58 10.05
N ASN A 353 9.37 -1.42 9.05
CA ASN A 353 9.70 -0.93 7.72
C ASN A 353 8.42 -0.38 7.07
N VAL A 354 8.56 0.75 6.38
CA VAL A 354 7.47 1.48 5.73
C VAL A 354 7.52 1.23 4.22
N TYR A 355 6.40 0.83 3.65
CA TYR A 355 6.22 0.51 2.24
C TYR A 355 5.28 1.54 1.64
N SER A 356 5.58 2.06 0.45
CA SER A 356 4.63 2.92 -0.27
C SER A 356 4.63 2.64 -1.77
N GLY A 357 3.44 2.74 -2.36
CA GLY A 357 3.22 2.64 -3.79
C GLY A 357 3.81 3.88 -4.45
N CYS A 358 4.64 3.69 -5.47
CA CYS A 358 5.41 4.74 -6.12
C CYS A 358 5.36 4.60 -7.63
N GLY A 359 5.99 5.53 -8.34
CA GLY A 359 5.91 5.59 -9.80
C GLY A 359 6.54 4.39 -10.53
N ASP A 360 7.46 3.66 -9.89
CA ASP A 360 8.17 2.50 -10.46
C ASP A 360 7.92 1.17 -9.73
N GLY A 361 6.95 1.15 -8.82
CA GLY A 361 6.59 -0.02 -8.02
C GLY A 361 6.43 0.33 -6.55
N VAL A 362 6.86 -0.56 -5.64
CA VAL A 362 6.78 -0.31 -4.19
C VAL A 362 8.17 -0.02 -3.64
N GLN A 363 8.31 1.09 -2.92
CA GLN A 363 9.55 1.46 -2.24
C GLN A 363 9.47 1.12 -0.76
N VAL A 364 10.59 0.70 -0.17
CA VAL A 364 10.67 0.25 1.23
C VAL A 364 11.73 1.03 1.97
N TRP A 365 11.34 1.67 3.07
CA TRP A 365 12.24 2.38 3.98
C TRP A 365 12.26 1.69 5.35
N ASN A 366 13.41 1.72 6.04
CA ASN A 366 13.45 1.32 7.43
C ASN A 366 12.74 2.36 8.32
N SER A 367 12.59 2.07 9.61
CA SER A 367 11.93 2.95 10.59
C SER A 367 12.60 4.33 10.79
N GLU A 368 13.81 4.52 10.24
CA GLU A 368 14.53 5.80 10.25
C GLU A 368 14.35 6.61 8.95
N GLY A 369 13.64 6.06 7.94
CA GLY A 369 13.45 6.70 6.64
C GLY A 369 14.57 6.43 5.63
N THR A 370 15.45 5.47 5.89
CA THR A 370 16.48 5.04 4.93
C THR A 370 15.89 4.07 3.92
N LEU A 371 15.98 4.38 2.62
CA LEU A 371 15.52 3.49 1.55
C LEU A 371 16.31 2.18 1.61
N LEU A 372 15.64 1.05 1.75
CA LEU A 372 16.22 -0.29 1.77
C LEU A 372 16.28 -0.90 0.37
N GLY A 373 15.18 -0.75 -0.37
CA GLY A 373 14.98 -1.42 -1.63
C GLY A 373 13.65 -1.09 -2.28
N LYS A 374 13.42 -1.68 -3.46
CA LYS A 374 12.16 -1.57 -4.18
C LYS A 374 11.70 -2.93 -4.71
N PHE A 375 10.39 -3.13 -4.72
CA PHE A 375 9.73 -4.06 -5.63
C PHE A 375 9.54 -3.30 -6.94
N PHE A 376 10.52 -3.38 -7.83
CA PHE A 376 10.54 -2.62 -9.08
C PHE A 376 9.66 -3.32 -10.12
N LEU A 377 8.57 -2.65 -10.52
CA LEU A 377 7.59 -3.16 -11.47
C LEU A 377 7.77 -2.59 -12.87
N GLY A 378 8.47 -1.45 -12.98
CA GLY A 378 8.53 -0.69 -14.23
C GLY A 378 7.17 -0.09 -14.63
N SER A 379 6.27 0.05 -13.66
CA SER A 379 4.96 0.69 -13.74
C SER A 379 4.62 1.29 -12.38
N VAL A 380 3.58 2.12 -12.35
CA VAL A 380 3.06 2.70 -11.11
C VAL A 380 2.48 1.59 -10.22
N SER A 381 2.67 1.72 -8.91
CA SER A 381 1.84 1.03 -7.92
C SER A 381 1.10 2.06 -7.08
N ALA A 382 -0.22 1.96 -7.03
CA ALA A 382 -1.05 2.83 -6.22
C ALA A 382 -1.10 2.36 -4.76
N ASN A 383 -1.29 1.05 -4.52
CA ASN A 383 -1.39 0.54 -3.15
C ASN A 383 -0.92 -0.93 -3.01
N MET A 384 -0.75 -1.39 -1.78
CA MET A 384 -0.37 -2.76 -1.45
C MET A 384 -0.99 -3.23 -0.13
N ILE A 385 -1.03 -4.54 0.07
CA ILE A 385 -1.43 -5.14 1.35
C ILE A 385 -0.61 -6.40 1.65
N PHE A 386 -0.19 -6.53 2.91
CA PHE A 386 0.30 -7.80 3.42
C PHE A 386 -0.87 -8.76 3.62
N ALA A 387 -0.79 -9.93 3.01
CA ALA A 387 -1.87 -10.91 3.04
C ALA A 387 -1.44 -12.17 3.80
N GLY A 388 -1.16 -12.02 5.10
CA GLY A 388 -0.59 -13.09 5.92
C GLY A 388 0.93 -13.17 5.85
N GLN A 389 1.50 -14.29 6.29
CA GLN A 389 2.94 -14.43 6.43
C GLN A 389 3.63 -14.55 5.07
N GLY A 390 4.57 -13.64 4.78
CA GLY A 390 5.43 -13.71 3.60
C GLY A 390 4.72 -13.45 2.26
N ARG A 391 3.50 -12.90 2.28
CA ARG A 391 2.71 -12.60 1.08
C ARG A 391 2.42 -11.09 1.01
N LEU A 392 2.83 -10.45 -0.09
CA LEU A 392 2.51 -9.07 -0.41
C LEU A 392 1.75 -9.02 -1.73
N VAL A 393 0.55 -8.44 -1.72
CA VAL A 393 -0.23 -8.16 -2.93
C VAL A 393 -0.07 -6.69 -3.27
N ILE A 394 0.28 -6.41 -4.52
CA ILE A 394 0.58 -5.07 -5.01
C ILE A 394 -0.39 -4.74 -6.14
N LEU A 395 -1.09 -3.62 -6.03
CA LEU A 395 -1.99 -3.08 -7.04
C LEU A 395 -1.19 -2.10 -7.91
N ALA A 396 -1.18 -2.35 -9.21
CA ALA A 396 -0.36 -1.64 -10.18
C ALA A 396 -1.19 -1.22 -11.40
N GLU A 397 -2.36 -0.64 -11.14
CA GLU A 397 -3.32 -0.15 -12.13
C GLU A 397 -3.90 -1.26 -13.02
N ASP A 398 -3.17 -1.64 -14.06
CA ASP A 398 -3.59 -2.64 -15.06
C ASP A 398 -3.14 -4.07 -14.73
N ALA A 399 -2.51 -4.27 -13.56
CA ALA A 399 -2.03 -5.55 -13.08
C ALA A 399 -2.07 -5.67 -11.55
N ILE A 400 -2.19 -6.91 -11.07
CA ILE A 400 -1.95 -7.29 -9.68
C ILE A 400 -0.69 -8.14 -9.64
N TYR A 401 0.26 -7.76 -8.78
CA TYR A 401 1.45 -8.54 -8.49
C TYR A 401 1.32 -9.25 -7.15
N PHE A 402 1.89 -10.45 -7.08
CA PHE A 402 2.03 -11.22 -5.85
C PHE A 402 3.51 -11.46 -5.59
N ALA A 403 3.98 -11.05 -4.42
CA ALA A 403 5.34 -11.27 -3.98
C ALA A 403 5.39 -12.23 -2.79
N GLU A 404 6.28 -13.21 -2.90
CA GLU A 404 6.65 -14.15 -1.85
C GLU A 404 7.96 -13.67 -1.21
N ILE A 405 7.91 -13.28 0.06
CA ILE A 405 9.01 -12.65 0.81
C ILE A 405 9.07 -13.17 2.25
N ALA A 406 10.05 -12.73 3.06
CA ALA A 406 10.10 -13.05 4.48
C ALA A 406 9.28 -12.10 5.36
N ALA A 407 9.19 -10.82 4.98
CA ALA A 407 8.45 -9.82 5.74
C ALA A 407 6.96 -10.17 5.85
N SER A 408 6.36 -9.71 6.94
CA SER A 408 4.94 -9.91 7.23
C SER A 408 4.36 -8.64 7.82
N GLY A 409 3.14 -8.30 7.45
CA GLY A 409 2.37 -7.23 8.07
C GLY A 409 1.73 -7.67 9.38
N PHE A 410 1.18 -6.72 10.11
CA PHE A 410 0.33 -7.01 11.27
C PHE A 410 -1.13 -7.18 10.86
N ASN A 411 -1.89 -7.94 11.65
CA ASN A 411 -3.31 -8.18 11.38
C ASN A 411 -4.12 -6.89 11.59
N LEU A 412 -4.81 -6.44 10.54
CA LEU A 412 -5.68 -5.27 10.54
C LEU A 412 -7.14 -5.60 10.87
N ALA A 413 -7.47 -6.88 11.09
CA ALA A 413 -8.79 -7.29 11.54
C ALA A 413 -9.06 -6.76 12.97
N HIS A 414 -10.26 -6.22 13.17
CA HIS A 414 -10.65 -5.55 14.41
C HIS A 414 -12.03 -5.92 14.90
#